data_AF-A0A7S3YUR0-F1
#
_entry.id   AF-A0A7S3YUR0-F1
#
_cell.length_a   1.000
_cell.length_b   1.000
_cell.length_c   1.000
_cell.angle_alpha   90.00
_cell.angle_beta   90.00
_cell.angle_gamma   90.00
#
_symmetry.space_group_name_H-M   'P 1'
#
loop_
_entity.id
_entity.type
_entity.pdbx_description
1 polymer ?
#
loop_
_entity_poly.entity_id
_entity_poly.type
_entity_poly.pdbx_seq_one_letter_code
_entity_poly.pdbx_strand_id
1 'polypeptide(L)'
;MINKSKPEISSGSKEGSVEITFKPDLKRFGMTTITEQMVDLLRSRVYDAAACTTEKIQVWFNGSPVNVTRFQDYVQLVMGSVDGNSSNTTSTTSTSTTNNALFAFEKIIDKQKQIRAEIAVGFSDSSFQSVGFVNGIRCSLGTHIDSIVNQISTSLIDRLKTGKDKDADIKTYMVKNHLFVVCKMLINNPSFDAQTKEKLVTSPRQFGFKMSLSDNFIKHVGKLGVSDAVLAFSKFKDRQNLERKTKKGGKVFVEKLDDALNAGKPNSDCT
;
A
#
# COMPACT_ATOMS: atom_id res chain seq x y z
N MET A 1 -23.30 -26.19 16.15
CA MET A 1 -22.74 -27.41 15.54
C MET A 1 -22.63 -28.47 16.64
N ILE A 2 -23.50 -29.48 16.67
CA ILE A 2 -23.53 -30.45 17.80
C ILE A 2 -23.46 -31.91 17.32
N ASN A 3 -23.52 -32.21 16.02
CA ASN A 3 -23.37 -33.58 15.52
C ASN A 3 -21.95 -33.79 14.98
N LYS A 4 -21.14 -34.57 15.70
CA LYS A 4 -19.80 -35.00 15.29
C LYS A 4 -19.84 -36.50 15.01
N SER A 5 -19.41 -36.94 13.83
CA SER A 5 -19.17 -38.35 13.56
C SER A 5 -17.91 -38.82 14.28
N LYS A 6 -17.78 -40.13 14.50
CA LYS A 6 -16.51 -40.72 14.94
C LYS A 6 -15.50 -40.62 13.79
N PRO A 7 -14.21 -40.42 14.09
CA PRO A 7 -13.18 -40.40 13.06
C PRO A 7 -13.06 -41.77 12.38
N GLU A 8 -12.89 -41.77 11.07
CA GLU A 8 -12.55 -42.95 10.29
C GLU A 8 -11.02 -43.01 10.15
N ILE A 9 -10.44 -44.15 10.54
CA ILE A 9 -8.98 -44.34 10.54
C ILE A 9 -8.66 -45.53 9.63
N SER A 10 -7.78 -45.31 8.66
CA SER A 10 -7.36 -46.30 7.68
C SER A 10 -5.84 -46.22 7.45
N SER A 11 -5.27 -47.19 6.73
CA SER A 11 -3.86 -47.16 6.35
C SER A 11 -3.58 -45.97 5.43
N GLY A 12 -2.67 -45.07 5.82
CA GLY A 12 -2.35 -43.86 5.07
C GLY A 12 -1.34 -44.07 3.93
N SER A 13 -1.23 -43.05 3.08
CA SER A 13 -0.16 -42.93 2.09
C SER A 13 1.21 -42.66 2.75
N LYS A 14 2.30 -42.93 2.00
CA LYS A 14 3.67 -42.58 2.45
C LYS A 14 3.87 -41.07 2.60
N GLU A 15 3.17 -40.28 1.78
CA GLU A 15 3.19 -38.82 1.86
C GLU A 15 2.03 -38.34 2.74
N GLY A 16 2.36 -37.50 3.72
CA GLY A 16 1.36 -36.89 4.60
C GLY A 16 0.67 -35.71 3.91
N SER A 17 -0.65 -35.65 4.01
CA SER A 17 -1.45 -34.54 3.51
C SER A 17 -2.57 -34.20 4.50
N VAL A 18 -3.10 -32.98 4.39
CA VAL A 18 -4.28 -32.55 5.13
C VAL A 18 -5.25 -31.93 4.13
N GLU A 19 -6.44 -32.51 4.05
CA GLU A 19 -7.53 -31.98 3.25
C GLU A 19 -8.65 -31.48 4.18
N ILE A 20 -9.16 -30.28 3.90
CA ILE A 20 -10.26 -29.69 4.65
C ILE A 20 -11.38 -29.37 3.66
N THR A 21 -12.48 -30.12 3.77
CA THR A 21 -13.69 -29.90 2.99
C THR A 21 -14.80 -29.43 3.91
N PHE A 22 -15.43 -28.30 3.58
CA PHE A 22 -16.53 -27.74 4.36
C PHE A 22 -17.63 -27.18 3.46
N LYS A 23 -18.87 -27.19 3.97
CA LYS A 23 -20.02 -26.53 3.36
C LYS A 23 -20.49 -25.42 4.31
N PRO A 24 -20.38 -24.14 3.93
CA PRO A 24 -20.82 -23.05 4.79
C PRO A 24 -22.34 -23.11 5.03
N ASP A 25 -22.76 -22.78 6.25
CA ASP A 25 -24.18 -22.64 6.60
C ASP A 25 -24.72 -21.31 6.05
N LEU A 26 -25.06 -21.30 4.76
CA LEU A 26 -25.48 -20.09 4.03
C LEU A 26 -26.68 -19.39 4.67
N LYS A 27 -27.57 -20.14 5.34
CA LYS A 27 -28.74 -19.57 6.02
C LYS A 27 -28.34 -18.61 7.14
N ARG A 28 -27.25 -18.88 7.85
CA ARG A 28 -26.73 -17.97 8.90
C ARG A 28 -26.23 -16.64 8.33
N PHE A 29 -25.84 -16.63 7.06
CA PHE A 29 -25.40 -15.44 6.36
C PHE A 29 -26.53 -14.78 5.56
N GLY A 30 -27.77 -15.28 5.64
CA GLY A 30 -28.89 -14.80 4.84
C GLY A 30 -28.74 -15.07 3.34
N MET A 31 -27.94 -16.08 2.97
CA MET A 31 -27.62 -16.41 1.58
C MET A 31 -28.28 -17.74 1.17
N THR A 32 -28.62 -17.87 -0.11
CA THR A 32 -29.11 -19.12 -0.71
C THR A 32 -28.02 -19.83 -1.50
N THR A 33 -27.12 -19.07 -2.12
CA THR A 33 -26.00 -19.53 -2.93
C THR A 33 -24.76 -18.68 -2.65
N ILE A 34 -23.58 -19.20 -3.00
CA ILE A 34 -22.36 -18.39 -2.99
C ILE A 34 -22.35 -17.57 -4.28
N THR A 35 -22.38 -16.24 -4.16
CA THR A 35 -22.39 -15.33 -5.31
C THR A 35 -21.04 -15.32 -6.01
N GLU A 36 -21.03 -14.93 -7.29
CA GLU A 36 -19.79 -14.78 -8.07
C GLU A 36 -18.80 -13.81 -7.40
N GLN A 37 -19.29 -12.69 -6.86
CA GLN A 37 -18.46 -11.73 -6.11
C GLN A 37 -17.79 -12.36 -4.88
N MET A 38 -18.48 -13.27 -4.18
CA MET A 38 -17.89 -13.99 -3.06
C MET A 38 -16.84 -15.00 -3.56
N VAL A 39 -17.09 -15.66 -4.69
CA VAL A 39 -16.09 -16.53 -5.34
C VAL A 39 -14.86 -15.73 -5.74
N ASP A 40 -15.02 -14.52 -6.28
CA ASP A 40 -13.89 -13.65 -6.64
C ASP A 40 -13.11 -13.18 -5.41
N LEU A 41 -13.79 -12.87 -4.31
CA LEU A 41 -13.13 -12.56 -3.04
C LEU A 41 -12.35 -13.77 -2.50
N LEU A 42 -12.93 -14.97 -2.54
CA LEU A 42 -12.24 -16.20 -2.14
C LEU A 42 -11.04 -16.49 -3.07
N ARG A 43 -11.22 -16.29 -4.38
CA ARG A 43 -10.14 -16.40 -5.37
C ARG A 43 -9.03 -15.41 -5.03
N SER A 44 -9.34 -14.16 -4.70
CA SER A 44 -8.33 -13.17 -4.31
C SER A 44 -7.54 -13.63 -3.07
N ARG A 45 -8.19 -14.32 -2.11
CA ARG A 45 -7.50 -14.92 -0.96
C ARG A 45 -6.56 -16.07 -1.32
N VAL A 46 -6.80 -16.77 -2.42
CA VAL A 46 -5.87 -17.79 -2.92
C VAL A 46 -4.61 -17.14 -3.52
N TYR A 47 -4.76 -16.01 -4.21
CA TYR A 47 -3.61 -15.22 -4.68
C TYR A 47 -2.83 -14.59 -3.50
N ASP A 48 -3.52 -14.09 -2.48
CA ASP A 48 -2.91 -13.65 -1.21
C ASP A 48 -2.06 -14.78 -0.59
N ALA A 49 -2.57 -16.01 -0.56
CA ALA A 49 -1.85 -17.17 -0.05
C ALA A 49 -0.59 -17.47 -0.88
N ALA A 50 -0.69 -17.45 -2.21
CA ALA A 50 0.44 -17.62 -3.12
C ALA A 50 1.55 -16.56 -2.88
N ALA A 51 1.16 -15.31 -2.63
CA ALA A 51 2.09 -14.24 -2.31
C ALA A 51 2.81 -14.46 -0.96
N CYS A 52 2.14 -15.09 0.01
CA CYS A 52 2.68 -15.36 1.33
C CYS A 52 3.55 -16.62 1.40
N THR A 53 3.35 -17.57 0.49
CA THR A 53 4.14 -18.80 0.43
C THR A 53 5.54 -18.61 -0.17
N THR A 54 6.39 -19.63 -0.03
CA THR A 54 7.73 -19.63 -0.62
C THR A 54 7.67 -20.12 -2.07
N GLU A 55 8.67 -19.77 -2.88
CA GLU A 55 8.80 -20.18 -4.29
C GLU A 55 8.80 -21.72 -4.51
N LYS A 56 9.00 -22.51 -3.45
CA LYS A 56 8.96 -23.97 -3.47
C LYS A 56 7.54 -24.56 -3.42
N ILE A 57 6.53 -23.72 -3.16
CA ILE A 57 5.14 -24.15 -2.98
C ILE A 57 4.32 -23.62 -4.15
N GLN A 58 3.74 -24.52 -4.94
CA GLN A 58 2.80 -24.16 -5.99
C GLN A 58 1.38 -24.10 -5.41
N VAL A 59 0.71 -22.96 -5.60
CA VAL A 59 -0.70 -22.79 -5.24
C VAL A 59 -1.59 -23.06 -6.46
N TRP A 60 -2.71 -23.73 -6.24
CA TRP A 60 -3.68 -24.09 -7.26
C TRP A 60 -5.07 -23.55 -6.86
N PHE A 61 -5.84 -23.14 -7.86
CA PHE A 61 -7.25 -22.77 -7.70
C PHE A 61 -8.08 -23.48 -8.76
N ASN A 62 -9.06 -24.29 -8.34
CA ASN A 62 -9.93 -25.07 -9.25
C ASN A 62 -9.16 -25.85 -10.33
N GLY A 63 -8.07 -26.52 -9.95
CA GLY A 63 -7.26 -27.33 -10.87
C GLY A 63 -6.33 -26.54 -11.79
N SER A 64 -6.29 -25.21 -11.70
CA SER A 64 -5.35 -24.37 -12.44
C SER A 64 -4.26 -23.80 -11.52
N PRO A 65 -2.99 -23.76 -11.93
CA PRO A 65 -1.93 -23.16 -11.14
C PRO A 65 -2.10 -21.63 -11.07
N VAL A 66 -1.85 -21.06 -9.90
CA VAL A 66 -1.81 -19.60 -9.71
C VAL A 66 -0.44 -19.09 -10.16
N ASN A 67 -0.42 -18.13 -11.09
CA ASN A 67 0.79 -17.55 -11.67
C ASN A 67 1.43 -16.48 -10.76
N VAL A 68 1.66 -16.83 -9.50
CA VAL A 68 2.37 -16.00 -8.51
C VAL A 68 3.44 -16.88 -7.88
N THR A 69 4.69 -16.71 -8.32
CA THR A 69 5.83 -17.47 -7.78
C THR A 69 6.57 -16.64 -6.75
N ARG A 70 6.78 -15.36 -7.05
CA ARG A 70 7.48 -14.40 -6.19
C ARG A 70 6.52 -13.30 -5.76
N PHE A 71 6.83 -12.66 -4.63
CA PHE A 71 6.04 -11.53 -4.14
C PHE A 71 5.95 -10.38 -5.16
N GLN A 72 7.00 -10.18 -5.97
CA GLN A 72 7.00 -9.19 -7.06
C GLN A 72 5.92 -9.47 -8.12
N ASP A 73 5.66 -10.74 -8.44
CA ASP A 73 4.65 -11.11 -9.43
C ASP A 73 3.25 -10.75 -8.91
N TYR A 74 3.02 -10.94 -7.61
CA TYR A 74 1.80 -10.49 -6.93
C TYR A 74 1.68 -8.95 -6.91
N VAL A 75 2.76 -8.23 -6.61
CA VAL A 75 2.78 -6.77 -6.64
C VAL A 75 2.43 -6.25 -8.04
N GLN A 76 2.99 -6.85 -9.09
CA GLN A 76 2.68 -6.49 -10.47
C GLN A 76 1.20 -6.70 -10.80
N LEU A 77 0.57 -7.79 -10.33
CA LEU A 77 -0.86 -8.03 -10.51
C LEU A 77 -1.71 -6.95 -9.82
N VAL A 78 -1.34 -6.61 -8.58
CA VAL A 78 -2.11 -5.68 -7.73
C VAL A 78 -1.94 -4.22 -8.14
N MET A 79 -0.72 -3.82 -8.53
CA MET A 79 -0.43 -2.43 -8.92
C MET A 79 -0.62 -2.19 -10.41
N GLY A 80 -0.33 -3.17 -11.27
CA GLY A 80 -0.51 -3.06 -12.72
C GLY A 80 -1.98 -3.08 -13.17
N SER A 81 -2.91 -3.39 -12.27
CA SER A 81 -4.36 -3.29 -12.53
C SER A 81 -4.96 -1.91 -12.18
N VAL A 82 -4.19 -1.01 -11.55
CA VAL A 82 -4.67 0.32 -11.12
C VAL A 82 -4.69 1.34 -12.27
N ASP A 83 -3.95 1.10 -13.35
CA ASP A 83 -4.00 1.93 -14.55
C ASP A 83 -5.22 1.52 -15.40
N GLY A 84 -6.36 2.14 -15.12
CA GLY A 84 -7.65 1.89 -15.75
C GLY A 84 -7.73 2.28 -17.24
N ASN A 85 -7.05 1.54 -18.11
CA ASN A 85 -7.37 1.47 -19.54
C ASN A 85 -7.20 0.04 -20.07
N SER A 86 -8.34 -0.65 -20.16
CA SER A 86 -8.72 -1.74 -21.07
C SER A 86 -7.61 -2.36 -21.93
N SER A 87 -7.32 -3.64 -21.70
CA SER A 87 -7.72 -4.70 -22.63
C SER A 87 -7.20 -6.06 -22.16
N ASN A 88 -8.04 -7.09 -22.35
CA ASN A 88 -7.58 -8.46 -22.48
C ASN A 88 -6.38 -8.50 -23.41
N THR A 89 -5.19 -8.80 -22.88
CA THR A 89 -4.16 -9.47 -23.66
C THR A 89 -3.36 -10.35 -22.71
N THR A 90 -3.57 -11.64 -22.88
CA THR A 90 -2.59 -12.68 -22.57
C THR A 90 -1.26 -12.28 -23.20
N SER A 91 -0.39 -11.60 -22.46
CA SER A 91 0.98 -11.34 -22.87
C SER A 91 1.92 -12.25 -22.10
N THR A 92 1.93 -13.51 -22.53
CA THR A 92 3.16 -14.28 -22.60
C THR A 92 4.15 -13.49 -23.47
N THR A 93 5.43 -13.52 -23.10
CA THR A 93 6.61 -13.08 -23.89
C THR A 93 7.18 -11.71 -23.53
N SER A 94 8.23 -11.79 -22.73
CA SER A 94 9.43 -10.95 -22.70
C SER A 94 9.74 -10.23 -24.02
N THR A 95 9.76 -8.89 -24.05
CA THR A 95 10.92 -8.05 -24.48
C THR A 95 10.64 -6.54 -24.46
N SER A 96 11.35 -5.85 -23.56
CA SER A 96 12.05 -4.56 -23.73
C SER A 96 11.38 -3.29 -24.30
N THR A 97 11.48 -2.23 -23.47
CA THR A 97 11.90 -0.84 -23.81
C THR A 97 10.88 0.27 -23.49
N THR A 98 10.66 0.51 -22.20
CA THR A 98 10.94 1.80 -21.52
C THR A 98 10.96 1.52 -20.03
N ASN A 99 12.05 1.88 -19.35
CA ASN A 99 12.25 1.67 -17.92
C ASN A 99 11.33 2.59 -17.09
N ASN A 100 10.04 2.29 -17.02
CA ASN A 100 9.17 2.85 -16.00
C ASN A 100 8.71 1.68 -15.12
N ALA A 101 9.52 1.37 -14.11
CA ALA A 101 9.08 0.42 -13.10
C ALA A 101 7.84 1.01 -12.43
N LEU A 102 6.68 0.35 -12.54
CA LEU A 102 5.42 0.81 -11.94
C LEU A 102 5.52 0.95 -10.41
N PHE A 103 6.49 0.27 -9.80
CA PHE A 103 6.76 0.30 -8.38
C PHE A 103 8.26 0.18 -8.08
N ALA A 104 8.67 0.77 -6.96
CA ALA A 104 9.94 0.49 -6.34
C ALA A 104 9.79 -0.76 -5.46
N PHE A 105 10.81 -1.63 -5.42
CA PHE A 105 10.81 -2.84 -4.62
C PHE A 105 12.04 -2.90 -3.72
N GLU A 106 11.86 -3.31 -2.47
CA GLU A 106 12.93 -3.51 -1.49
C GLU A 106 12.68 -4.77 -0.65
N LYS A 107 13.78 -5.46 -0.32
CA LYS A 107 13.80 -6.67 0.50
C LYS A 107 14.68 -6.41 1.72
N ILE A 108 14.11 -6.60 2.91
CA ILE A 108 14.82 -6.46 4.19
C ILE A 108 15.20 -7.84 4.70
N ILE A 109 16.50 -8.03 4.90
CA ILE A 109 17.10 -9.27 5.38
C ILE A 109 17.67 -9.01 6.77
N ASP A 110 17.36 -9.90 7.72
CA ASP A 110 17.90 -9.84 9.08
C ASP A 110 19.37 -10.31 9.14
N LYS A 111 20.01 -10.11 10.30
CA LYS A 111 21.38 -10.60 10.57
C LYS A 111 21.53 -12.11 10.32
N GLN A 112 20.48 -12.88 10.54
CA GLN A 112 20.42 -14.33 10.31
C GLN A 112 20.13 -14.72 8.84
N LYS A 113 20.29 -13.78 7.90
CA LYS A 113 20.04 -13.96 6.45
C LYS A 113 18.61 -14.40 6.11
N GLN A 114 17.66 -14.13 7.00
CA GLN A 114 16.25 -14.42 6.77
C GLN A 114 15.56 -13.20 6.17
N ILE A 115 14.72 -13.42 5.16
CA ILE A 115 13.89 -12.38 4.58
C ILE A 115 12.77 -12.07 5.57
N ARG A 116 12.82 -10.88 6.17
CA ARG A 116 11.83 -10.44 7.17
C ARG A 116 10.77 -9.54 6.56
N ALA A 117 11.12 -8.79 5.53
CA ALA A 117 10.15 -7.97 4.81
C ALA A 117 10.43 -7.91 3.31
N GLU A 118 9.36 -7.86 2.53
CA GLU A 118 9.36 -7.52 1.12
C GLU A 118 8.37 -6.36 0.96
N ILE A 119 8.83 -5.24 0.41
CA ILE A 119 8.07 -3.98 0.37
C ILE A 119 8.10 -3.47 -1.06
N ALA A 120 6.93 -3.14 -1.59
CA ALA A 120 6.76 -2.46 -2.85
C ALA A 120 5.96 -1.18 -2.65
N VAL A 121 6.37 -0.12 -3.34
CA VAL A 121 5.69 1.17 -3.29
C VAL A 121 5.54 1.68 -4.70
N GLY A 122 4.28 1.92 -5.09
CA GLY A 122 3.88 2.53 -6.34
C GLY A 122 3.25 3.90 -6.10
N PHE A 123 2.93 4.57 -7.20
CA PHE A 123 2.21 5.83 -7.21
C PHE A 123 0.70 5.58 -7.16
N SER A 124 -0.04 6.49 -6.51
CA SER A 124 -1.50 6.51 -6.54
C SER A 124 -2.02 7.90 -6.87
N ASP A 125 -2.92 7.99 -7.82
CA ASP A 125 -3.52 9.26 -8.27
C ASP A 125 -4.54 9.82 -7.27
N SER A 126 -5.37 8.95 -6.69
CA SER A 126 -6.57 9.39 -5.97
C SER A 126 -6.38 9.45 -4.46
N SER A 127 -5.83 8.40 -3.86
CA SER A 127 -5.87 8.20 -2.42
C SER A 127 -4.88 7.14 -1.97
N PHE A 128 -4.45 7.23 -0.72
CA PHE A 128 -3.59 6.21 -0.12
C PHE A 128 -4.23 4.81 -0.23
N GLN A 129 -3.48 3.86 -0.78
CA GLN A 129 -3.86 2.46 -0.87
C GLN A 129 -2.81 1.59 -0.18
N SER A 130 -3.25 0.53 0.49
CA SER A 130 -2.34 -0.39 1.17
C SER A 130 -2.77 -1.84 1.15
N VAL A 131 -1.81 -2.71 0.91
CA VAL A 131 -1.96 -4.16 0.85
C VAL A 131 -0.83 -4.78 1.69
N GLY A 132 -1.09 -5.03 2.97
CA GLY A 132 -0.13 -5.69 3.86
C GLY A 132 -0.42 -7.16 4.15
N PHE A 133 0.64 -7.90 4.44
CA PHE A 133 0.61 -9.26 4.98
C PHE A 133 1.54 -9.38 6.18
N VAL A 134 1.06 -9.98 7.26
CA VAL A 134 1.86 -10.29 8.46
C VAL A 134 1.73 -11.77 8.76
N ASN A 135 2.83 -12.52 8.67
CA ASN A 135 2.85 -13.98 8.90
C ASN A 135 1.77 -14.76 8.11
N GLY A 136 1.50 -14.36 6.86
CA GLY A 136 0.48 -14.98 6.01
C GLY A 136 -0.94 -14.45 6.21
N ILE A 137 -1.16 -13.53 7.16
CA ILE A 137 -2.47 -12.93 7.43
C ILE A 137 -2.57 -11.60 6.67
N ARG A 138 -3.67 -11.40 5.94
CA ARG A 138 -3.94 -10.13 5.28
C ARG A 138 -4.20 -9.05 6.33
N CYS A 139 -3.30 -8.06 6.40
CA CYS A 139 -3.34 -6.97 7.36
C CYS A 139 -3.02 -5.67 6.61
N SER A 140 -4.05 -5.03 6.06
CA SER A 140 -3.92 -3.83 5.22
C SER A 140 -3.74 -2.54 6.00
N LEU A 141 -3.80 -2.58 7.34
CA LEU A 141 -3.71 -1.39 8.19
C LEU A 141 -2.77 -1.66 9.37
N GLY A 142 -2.20 -0.60 9.95
CA GLY A 142 -1.48 -0.70 11.21
C GLY A 142 -0.03 -0.24 11.15
N THR A 143 0.69 -0.56 12.23
CA THR A 143 2.00 0.00 12.55
C THR A 143 3.09 -0.32 11.54
N HIS A 144 3.02 -1.48 10.87
CA HIS A 144 3.98 -1.88 9.85
C HIS A 144 3.89 -0.97 8.62
N ILE A 145 2.68 -0.73 8.12
CA ILE A 145 2.45 0.16 6.98
C ILE A 145 2.72 1.61 7.36
N ASP A 146 2.23 2.06 8.53
CA ASP A 146 2.46 3.43 9.00
C ASP A 146 3.95 3.74 9.13
N SER A 147 4.76 2.78 9.61
CA SER A 147 6.20 3.00 9.74
C SER A 147 6.94 3.02 8.39
N ILE A 148 6.46 2.30 7.36
CA ILE A 148 6.97 2.42 5.98
C ILE A 148 6.63 3.81 5.42
N VAL A 149 5.36 4.21 5.51
CA VAL A 149 4.86 5.50 5.00
C VAL A 149 5.56 6.66 5.67
N ASN A 150 5.77 6.60 7.00
CA ASN A 150 6.46 7.66 7.75
C ASN A 150 7.93 7.79 7.33
N GLN A 151 8.65 6.68 7.15
CA GLN A 151 10.04 6.72 6.69
C GLN A 151 10.16 7.35 5.30
N ILE A 152 9.30 6.93 4.36
CA ILE A 152 9.27 7.47 3.00
C ILE A 152 8.91 8.96 3.03
N SER A 153 7.87 9.33 3.78
CA SER A 153 7.39 10.71 3.83
C SER A 153 8.42 11.66 4.40
N THR A 154 9.05 11.32 5.53
CA THR A 154 10.08 12.17 6.16
C THR A 154 11.25 12.37 5.20
N SER A 155 11.80 11.28 4.65
CA SER A 155 12.96 11.36 3.76
C SER A 155 12.64 12.05 2.42
N LEU A 156 11.43 11.90 1.88
CA LEU A 156 11.02 12.63 0.67
C LEU A 156 10.81 14.13 0.95
N ILE A 157 10.20 14.49 2.07
CA ILE A 157 10.02 15.90 2.46
C ILE A 157 11.38 16.58 2.63
N ASP A 158 12.34 15.94 3.30
CA ASP A 158 13.70 16.48 3.48
C ASP A 158 14.41 16.68 2.14
N ARG A 159 14.23 15.76 1.19
CA ARG A 159 14.78 15.86 -0.18
C ARG A 159 14.11 16.97 -1.00
N LEU A 160 12.81 17.19 -0.82
CA LEU A 160 12.09 18.25 -1.52
C LEU A 160 12.45 19.64 -0.97
N LYS A 161 12.58 19.79 0.35
CA LYS A 161 12.99 21.04 1.01
C LYS A 161 14.43 21.45 0.71
N THR A 162 15.32 20.48 0.45
CA THR A 162 16.71 20.76 0.04
C THR A 162 16.85 21.04 -1.46
N GLY A 163 15.81 20.75 -2.25
CA GLY A 163 15.75 20.93 -3.68
C GLY A 163 15.42 22.36 -4.13
N LYS A 164 14.83 22.48 -5.33
CA LYS A 164 14.54 23.77 -5.99
C LYS A 164 13.39 24.56 -5.35
N ASP A 165 12.52 23.91 -4.56
CA ASP A 165 11.29 24.49 -4.03
C ASP A 165 11.33 24.52 -2.48
N LYS A 166 12.20 25.36 -1.92
CA LYS A 166 12.48 25.46 -0.47
C LYS A 166 11.30 25.97 0.37
N ASP A 167 10.32 26.62 -0.25
CA ASP A 167 9.24 27.36 0.43
C ASP A 167 7.91 26.60 0.51
N ALA A 168 7.83 25.36 0.00
CA ALA A 168 6.60 24.58 0.06
C ALA A 168 6.39 23.94 1.46
N ASP A 169 5.28 24.26 2.13
CA ASP A 169 4.85 23.62 3.39
C ASP A 169 4.26 22.22 3.13
N ILE A 170 5.13 21.28 2.77
CA ILE A 170 4.76 19.89 2.50
C ILE A 170 4.58 19.12 3.81
N LYS A 171 3.39 18.54 3.99
CA LYS A 171 3.02 17.75 5.17
C LYS A 171 2.96 16.25 4.84
N THR A 172 3.21 15.40 5.83
CA THR A 172 3.24 13.93 5.69
C THR A 172 1.99 13.35 5.01
N TYR A 173 0.80 13.87 5.32
CA TYR A 173 -0.44 13.37 4.70
C TYR A 173 -0.52 13.66 3.19
N MET A 174 0.14 14.72 2.71
CA MET A 174 0.17 15.03 1.27
C MET A 174 0.94 13.95 0.52
N VAL A 175 2.09 13.52 1.07
CA VAL A 175 2.86 12.40 0.52
C VAL A 175 2.08 11.10 0.63
N LYS A 176 1.53 10.80 1.82
CA LYS A 176 0.76 9.58 2.09
C LYS A 176 -0.35 9.36 1.05
N ASN A 177 -1.09 10.40 0.69
CA ASN A 177 -2.21 10.28 -0.25
C ASN A 177 -1.81 9.80 -1.65
N HIS A 178 -0.55 9.95 -2.05
CA HIS A 178 -0.03 9.55 -3.36
C HIS A 178 0.75 8.24 -3.35
N LEU A 179 0.67 7.47 -2.25
CA LEU A 179 1.37 6.18 -2.13
C LEU A 179 0.40 5.01 -2.27
N PHE A 180 0.80 4.02 -3.06
CA PHE A 180 0.27 2.68 -2.98
C PHE A 180 1.35 1.76 -2.38
N VAL A 181 1.12 1.26 -1.17
CA VAL A 181 2.06 0.39 -0.45
C VAL A 181 1.59 -1.06 -0.48
N VAL A 182 2.42 -1.97 -0.99
CA VAL A 182 2.20 -3.42 -0.89
C VAL A 182 3.35 -4.02 -0.09
N CYS A 183 3.09 -4.70 1.02
CA CYS A 183 4.15 -5.24 1.88
C CYS A 183 3.82 -6.61 2.44
N LYS A 184 4.85 -7.44 2.60
CA LYS A 184 4.80 -8.74 3.26
C LYS A 184 5.88 -8.77 4.35
N MET A 185 5.48 -9.07 5.58
CA MET A 185 6.37 -9.03 6.74
C MET A 185 6.24 -10.27 7.62
N LEU A 186 7.37 -10.69 8.17
CA LEU A 186 7.49 -11.74 9.17
C LEU A 186 7.84 -11.12 10.52
N ILE A 187 6.84 -11.03 11.40
CA ILE A 187 6.94 -10.35 12.69
C ILE A 187 6.91 -11.39 13.81
N ASN A 188 7.80 -11.24 14.78
CA ASN A 188 7.82 -12.09 15.97
C ASN A 188 6.64 -11.71 16.88
N ASN A 189 5.78 -12.69 17.22
CA ASN A 189 4.63 -12.52 18.13
C ASN A 189 3.76 -11.29 17.80
N PRO A 190 3.13 -11.24 16.60
CA PRO A 190 2.32 -10.09 16.22
C PRO A 190 1.05 -10.00 17.07
N SER A 191 0.66 -8.77 17.38
CA SER A 191 -0.56 -8.42 18.08
C SER A 191 -1.43 -7.55 17.19
N PHE A 192 -2.73 -7.83 17.18
CA PHE A 192 -3.72 -7.22 16.30
C PHE A 192 -4.82 -6.56 17.13
N ASP A 193 -5.59 -5.69 16.48
CA ASP A 193 -6.72 -4.98 17.07
C ASP A 193 -7.86 -5.91 17.50
N ALA A 194 -8.21 -6.87 16.64
CA ALA A 194 -9.34 -7.78 16.82
C ALA A 194 -9.05 -9.17 16.21
N GLN A 195 -9.99 -10.10 16.39
CA GLN A 195 -9.89 -11.46 15.85
C GLN A 195 -9.83 -11.50 14.31
N THR A 196 -10.38 -10.50 13.63
CA THR A 196 -10.30 -10.34 12.17
C THR A 196 -8.87 -10.01 11.71
N LYS A 197 -8.02 -9.50 12.61
CA LYS A 197 -6.59 -9.22 12.38
C LYS A 197 -6.30 -8.25 11.23
N GLU A 198 -7.23 -7.33 10.98
CA GLU A 198 -7.12 -6.36 9.88
C GLU A 198 -6.08 -5.28 10.15
N LYS A 199 -5.83 -4.95 11.42
CA LYS A 199 -4.86 -3.93 11.84
C LYS A 199 -3.80 -4.46 12.79
N LEU A 200 -2.53 -4.26 12.43
CA LEU A 200 -1.39 -4.58 13.30
C LEU A 200 -1.20 -3.48 14.36
N VAL A 201 -1.04 -3.90 15.62
CA VAL A 201 -0.83 -3.01 16.78
C VAL A 201 0.59 -3.10 17.32
N THR A 202 1.31 -4.20 17.07
CA THR A 202 2.71 -4.39 17.51
C THR A 202 3.58 -3.18 17.19
N SER A 203 4.31 -2.67 18.18
CA SER A 203 5.21 -1.53 17.97
C SER A 203 6.38 -1.91 17.04
N PRO A 204 6.89 -1.00 16.18
CA PRO A 204 8.05 -1.27 15.33
C PRO A 204 9.30 -1.76 16.09
N ARG A 205 9.44 -1.38 17.37
CA ARG A 205 10.54 -1.87 18.23
C ARG A 205 10.46 -3.37 18.52
N GLN A 206 9.26 -3.94 18.45
CA GLN A 206 8.97 -5.35 18.76
C GLN A 206 8.87 -6.23 17.52
N PHE A 207 9.14 -5.70 16.32
CA PHE A 207 9.10 -6.50 15.08
C PHE A 207 10.11 -7.66 15.09
N GLY A 208 11.17 -7.54 15.88
CA GLY A 208 12.24 -8.53 15.95
C GLY A 208 13.30 -8.36 14.85
N PHE A 209 13.28 -7.23 14.13
CA PHE A 209 14.30 -6.79 13.18
C PHE A 209 14.24 -5.27 13.02
N LYS A 210 15.31 -4.65 12.50
CA LYS A 210 15.33 -3.21 12.20
C LYS A 210 14.67 -2.96 10.85
N MET A 211 13.54 -2.27 10.85
CA MET A 211 12.88 -1.84 9.62
C MET A 211 13.48 -0.50 9.16
N SER A 212 14.52 -0.55 8.34
CA SER A 212 15.12 0.63 7.70
C SER A 212 15.11 0.46 6.19
N LEU A 213 14.52 1.43 5.49
CA LEU A 213 14.49 1.48 4.03
C LEU A 213 15.78 2.11 3.49
N SER A 214 16.25 1.64 2.34
CA SER A 214 17.45 2.18 1.70
C SER A 214 17.17 3.52 1.02
N ASP A 215 18.19 4.40 1.00
CA ASP A 215 18.10 5.67 0.29
C ASP A 215 17.86 5.49 -1.20
N ASN A 216 18.36 4.41 -1.80
CA ASN A 216 18.15 4.11 -3.22
C ASN A 216 16.68 3.77 -3.50
N PHE A 217 16.04 3.00 -2.61
CA PHE A 217 14.61 2.72 -2.69
C PHE A 217 13.79 4.01 -2.58
N ILE A 218 14.07 4.86 -1.61
CA ILE A 218 13.35 6.13 -1.41
C ILE A 218 13.52 7.07 -2.63
N LYS A 219 14.74 7.15 -3.19
CA LYS A 219 15.00 7.90 -4.42
C LYS A 219 14.21 7.34 -5.61
N HIS A 220 14.08 6.01 -5.70
CA HIS A 220 13.29 5.38 -6.74
C HIS A 220 11.81 5.74 -6.58
N VAL A 221 11.25 5.65 -5.37
CA VAL A 221 9.86 6.06 -5.07
C VAL A 221 9.59 7.51 -5.48
N GLY A 222 10.51 8.44 -5.18
CA GLY A 222 10.35 9.84 -5.60
C GLY A 222 10.28 10.02 -7.12
N LYS A 223 10.99 9.19 -7.88
CA LYS A 223 11.01 9.20 -9.35
C LYS A 223 9.77 8.58 -10.00
N LEU A 224 8.90 7.90 -9.23
CA LEU A 224 7.65 7.31 -9.73
C LEU A 224 6.52 8.34 -9.93
N GLY A 225 6.82 9.64 -9.89
CA GLY A 225 5.84 10.72 -10.00
C GLY A 225 5.27 11.20 -8.67
N VAL A 226 5.59 10.55 -7.55
CA VAL A 226 5.16 10.97 -6.20
C VAL A 226 5.65 12.38 -5.87
N SER A 227 6.91 12.71 -6.20
CA SER A 227 7.47 14.04 -5.91
C SER A 227 6.76 15.16 -6.67
N ASP A 228 6.47 14.94 -7.96
CA ASP A 228 5.81 15.93 -8.81
C ASP A 228 4.34 16.12 -8.41
N ALA A 229 3.64 15.03 -8.12
CA ALA A 229 2.25 15.06 -7.66
C ALA A 229 2.10 15.80 -6.32
N VAL A 230 3.00 15.55 -5.37
CA VAL A 230 3.01 16.23 -4.07
C VAL A 230 3.25 17.74 -4.23
N LEU A 231 4.16 18.14 -5.12
CA LEU A 231 4.41 19.55 -5.41
C LEU A 231 3.20 20.22 -6.08
N ALA A 232 2.58 19.54 -7.04
CA ALA A 232 1.36 20.01 -7.69
C ALA A 232 0.22 20.20 -6.67
N PHE A 233 0.05 19.23 -5.77
CA PHE A 233 -0.96 19.29 -4.69
C PHE A 233 -0.67 20.41 -3.70
N SER A 234 0.59 20.64 -3.32
CA SER A 234 0.99 21.76 -2.46
C SER A 234 0.63 23.11 -3.10
N LYS A 235 1.03 23.32 -4.36
CA LYS A 235 0.74 24.56 -5.11
C LYS A 235 -0.76 24.79 -5.28
N PHE A 236 -1.53 23.73 -5.53
CA PHE A 236 -2.99 23.80 -5.60
C PHE A 236 -3.61 24.25 -4.27
N LYS A 237 -3.13 23.68 -3.16
CA LYS A 237 -3.61 24.03 -1.81
C LYS A 237 -3.26 25.46 -1.43
N ASP A 238 -2.06 25.91 -1.77
CA ASP A 238 -1.62 27.29 -1.52
C ASP A 238 -2.46 28.30 -2.31
N ARG A 239 -2.78 27.98 -3.58
CA ARG A 239 -3.69 28.78 -4.41
C ARG A 239 -5.10 28.85 -3.83
N GLN A 240 -5.65 27.71 -3.39
CA GLN A 240 -6.98 27.67 -2.76
C GLN A 240 -7.01 28.50 -1.46
N ASN A 241 -5.93 28.44 -0.66
CA ASN A 241 -5.82 29.24 0.56
C ASN A 241 -5.70 30.74 0.25
N LEU A 242 -4.99 31.11 -0.80
CA LEU A 242 -4.86 32.49 -1.27
C LEU A 242 -6.22 33.04 -1.71
N GLU A 243 -6.96 32.32 -2.56
CA GLU A 243 -8.30 32.71 -3.03
C GLU A 243 -9.28 32.96 -1.87
N ARG A 244 -9.23 32.12 -0.83
CA ARG A 244 -10.05 32.29 0.38
C ARG A 244 -9.67 33.55 1.17
N LYS A 245 -8.39 33.91 1.23
CA LYS A 245 -7.90 35.11 1.93
C LYS A 245 -8.28 36.38 1.17
N THR A 246 -8.13 36.39 -0.16
CA THR A 246 -8.54 37.53 -1.01
C THR A 246 -10.04 37.79 -0.97
N LYS A 247 -10.89 36.76 -0.89
CA LYS A 247 -12.35 36.93 -0.75
C LYS A 247 -12.79 37.52 0.60
N LYS A 248 -11.94 37.49 1.63
CA LYS A 248 -12.21 38.04 2.96
C LYS A 248 -11.53 39.38 3.23
N GLY A 249 -10.96 40.04 2.21
CA GLY A 249 -10.22 41.29 2.37
C GLY A 249 -8.95 41.14 3.21
N GLY A 250 -8.42 39.92 3.37
CA GLY A 250 -7.19 39.70 4.11
C GLY A 250 -5.98 40.15 3.28
N LYS A 251 -5.16 41.05 3.84
CA LYS A 251 -3.92 41.51 3.21
C LYS A 251 -3.05 40.32 2.80
N VAL A 252 -2.68 40.28 1.52
CA VAL A 252 -1.76 39.28 0.98
C VAL A 252 -0.36 39.83 1.18
N PHE A 253 0.44 39.20 2.03
CA PHE A 253 1.82 39.62 2.26
C PHE A 253 2.66 39.20 1.05
N VAL A 254 3.07 40.16 0.23
CA VAL A 254 3.99 39.97 -0.89
C VAL A 254 5.31 40.63 -0.48
N GLU A 255 6.41 39.88 -0.53
CA GLU A 255 7.72 40.25 0.05
C GLU A 255 8.34 41.55 -0.50
N LYS A 256 7.77 42.12 -1.56
CA LYS A 256 8.20 43.39 -2.18
C LYS A 256 7.08 44.42 -2.34
N LEU A 257 5.92 44.20 -1.72
CA LEU A 257 4.78 45.10 -1.79
C LEU A 257 4.64 45.87 -0.47
N ASP A 258 4.91 47.17 -0.51
CA ASP A 258 4.51 48.07 0.57
C ASP A 258 3.04 48.44 0.38
N ASP A 259 2.17 47.81 1.16
CA ASP A 259 0.73 48.11 1.14
C ASP A 259 0.47 49.52 1.69
N ALA A 260 -0.27 50.33 0.93
CA ALA A 260 -0.76 51.61 1.40
C ALA A 260 -1.56 51.48 2.71
N LEU A 261 -1.47 52.47 3.59
CA LEU A 261 -2.11 52.49 4.92
C LEU A 261 -3.64 52.25 4.88
N ASN A 262 -4.28 52.61 3.76
CA ASN A 262 -5.72 52.49 3.54
C ASN A 262 -6.12 51.43 2.49
N ALA A 263 -5.19 50.58 2.05
CA ALA A 263 -5.49 49.50 1.11
C ALA A 263 -6.62 48.58 1.64
N GLY A 264 -7.74 48.53 0.92
CA GLY A 264 -8.90 47.68 1.23
C GLY A 264 -9.96 48.27 2.19
N LYS A 265 -9.89 49.56 2.55
CA LYS A 265 -10.92 50.24 3.37
C LYS A 265 -11.98 50.96 2.50
N PRO A 266 -13.20 51.22 3.00
CA PRO A 266 -14.29 51.85 2.23
C PRO A 266 -14.00 53.27 1.67
N ASN A 267 -12.97 53.96 2.17
CA ASN A 267 -12.52 55.29 1.73
C ASN A 267 -11.06 55.24 1.22
N SER A 268 -10.77 54.33 0.28
CA SER A 268 -9.41 54.10 -0.22
C SER A 268 -9.14 54.85 -1.53
N ASP A 269 -8.90 56.16 -1.46
CA ASP A 269 -8.09 56.83 -2.47
C ASP A 269 -6.63 56.55 -2.12
N CYS A 270 -6.07 55.48 -2.70
CA CYS A 270 -4.67 55.10 -2.50
C CYS A 270 -3.86 55.47 -3.74
N THR A 271 -2.80 56.26 -3.55
CA THR A 271 -1.67 56.41 -4.48
C THR A 271 -0.49 55.62 -3.99
#